data_AF-A0A7S0HTE4-F1
#
_entry.id   AF-A0A7S0HTE4-F1
#
_cell.length_a   1.000
_cell.length_b   1.000
_cell.length_c   1.000
_cell.angle_alpha   90.00
_cell.angle_beta   90.00
_cell.angle_gamma   90.00
#
_symmetry.space_group_name_H-M   'P 1'
#
loop_
_entity.id
_entity.type
_entity.pdbx_description
1 polymer ?
#
loop_
_entity_poly.entity_id
_entity_poly.type
_entity_poly.pdbx_seq_one_letter_code
_entity_poly.pdbx_strand_id
1 'polypeptide(L)'
;WVTGSPGAHVATFDLDDSPAKIAEVQRRMGGPASAHTAAGVREYYGPRVRFYRGNLVENKTLFRTCANSTLMLLDTAHYPETDPFELGFVQALHEAGYRGLVLMDDTRMGRQMKGFWAWVVAFAQQHGYLAHDLTRVGHFSGTGLLDFSGGKLLRNMVAPGPPARCNCEPATVEGC
;
A
#
# COMPACT_ATOMS: atom_id res chain seq x y z
N TRP A 1 -1.89 -18.21 9.96
CA TRP A 1 -0.42 -18.26 9.82
C TRP A 1 -0.09 -18.00 8.36
N VAL A 2 0.29 -16.77 8.02
CA VAL A 2 0.86 -16.50 6.69
C VAL A 2 2.35 -16.76 6.83
N THR A 3 2.81 -17.90 6.31
CA THR A 3 4.23 -18.14 6.11
C THR A 3 4.66 -17.26 4.94
N GLY A 4 5.16 -16.07 5.25
CA GLY A 4 5.94 -15.29 4.30
C GLY A 4 7.08 -16.16 3.76
N SER A 5 7.28 -16.14 2.45
CA SER A 5 8.46 -16.78 1.85
C SER A 5 9.73 -16.20 2.50
N PRO A 6 10.71 -17.04 2.92
CA PRO A 6 11.93 -16.58 3.61
C PRO A 6 12.84 -15.64 2.81
N GLY A 7 12.46 -15.26 1.58
CA GLY A 7 13.23 -14.38 0.68
C GLY A 7 12.58 -13.03 0.38
N ALA A 8 11.45 -12.69 1.00
CA ALA A 8 10.86 -11.36 0.81
C ALA A 8 11.62 -10.33 1.67
N HIS A 9 12.69 -9.77 1.11
CA HIS A 9 13.30 -8.55 1.64
C HIS A 9 12.27 -7.41 1.54
N VAL A 10 11.55 -7.16 2.64
CA VAL A 10 10.79 -5.93 2.79
C VAL A 10 11.80 -4.82 3.02
N ALA A 11 12.05 -4.04 1.96
CA ALA A 11 12.88 -2.85 2.04
C ALA A 11 11.96 -1.64 2.13
N THR A 12 11.87 -1.03 3.30
CA THR A 12 11.24 0.27 3.52
C THR A 12 12.24 1.36 3.20
N PHE A 13 11.84 2.29 2.33
CA PHE A 13 12.63 3.48 2.00
C PHE A 13 11.78 4.70 2.25
N ASP A 14 12.23 5.53 3.19
CA ASP A 14 11.83 6.94 3.26
C ASP A 14 12.56 7.65 2.12
N LEU A 15 11.83 8.05 1.09
CA LEU A 15 12.39 8.58 -0.14
C LEU A 15 12.41 10.10 -0.07
N ASP A 16 13.47 10.65 0.51
CA ASP A 16 13.95 11.96 0.06
C ASP A 16 14.25 11.84 -1.44
N ASP A 17 13.49 12.55 -2.28
CA ASP A 17 13.49 12.47 -3.76
C ASP A 17 14.80 13.04 -4.39
N SER A 18 15.90 13.00 -3.65
CA SER A 18 17.21 13.40 -4.13
C SER A 18 17.79 12.34 -5.07
N PRO A 19 18.40 12.73 -6.20
CA PRO A 19 19.12 11.81 -7.07
C PRO A 19 20.16 10.94 -6.34
N ALA A 20 20.73 11.47 -5.25
CA ALA A 20 21.70 10.77 -4.41
C ALA A 20 21.08 9.62 -3.60
N LYS A 21 19.88 9.81 -3.05
CA LYS A 21 19.18 8.77 -2.27
C LYS A 21 18.67 7.66 -3.18
N ILE A 22 18.14 8.02 -4.34
CA ILE A 22 17.78 7.08 -5.40
C ILE A 22 19.00 6.23 -5.80
N ALA A 23 20.17 6.84 -5.97
CA ALA A 23 21.42 6.13 -6.28
C ALA A 23 21.94 5.28 -5.11
N GLU A 24 21.70 5.67 -3.86
CA GLU A 24 22.02 4.87 -2.68
C GLU A 24 21.17 3.58 -2.64
N VAL A 25 19.85 3.71 -2.83
CA VAL A 25 18.92 2.57 -2.87
C VAL A 25 19.29 1.62 -4.01
N GLN A 26 19.60 2.15 -5.19
CA GLN A 26 20.08 1.36 -6.33
C GLN A 26 21.33 0.55 -6.02
N ARG A 27 22.32 1.13 -5.32
CA ARG A 27 23.54 0.44 -4.92
C ARG A 27 23.28 -0.68 -3.91
N ARG A 28 22.39 -0.46 -2.95
CA ARG A 28 22.06 -1.46 -1.92
C ARG A 28 21.26 -2.65 -2.46
N MET A 29 20.51 -2.45 -3.55
CA MET A 29 19.55 -3.44 -4.07
C MET A 29 20.02 -4.18 -5.34
N GLY A 30 21.24 -3.90 -5.83
CA GLY A 30 21.99 -4.80 -6.73
C GLY A 30 21.52 -4.94 -8.19
N GLY A 31 20.82 -3.96 -8.77
CA GLY A 31 20.35 -4.04 -10.17
C GLY A 31 20.69 -2.81 -11.03
N PRO A 32 20.99 -2.97 -12.34
CA PRO A 32 21.21 -1.83 -13.23
C PRO A 32 19.90 -1.07 -13.48
N ALA A 33 20.00 0.26 -13.64
CA ALA A 33 18.88 1.12 -13.99
C ALA A 33 18.35 0.77 -15.40
N SER A 34 17.07 0.46 -15.53
CA SER A 34 16.41 0.35 -16.84
C SER A 34 16.02 1.73 -17.39
N ALA A 35 16.00 1.80 -18.72
CA ALA A 35 15.98 3.01 -19.53
C ALA A 35 14.83 3.99 -19.23
N HIS A 36 15.11 5.27 -19.48
CA HIS A 36 14.13 6.34 -19.55
C HIS A 36 13.15 6.07 -20.71
N THR A 37 11.86 5.97 -20.41
CA THR A 37 10.83 6.07 -21.46
C THR A 37 10.28 7.49 -21.52
N ALA A 38 9.84 7.92 -22.70
CA ALA A 38 9.37 9.28 -22.99
C ALA A 38 8.17 9.77 -22.15
N ALA A 39 7.60 8.92 -21.28
CA ALA A 39 6.42 9.19 -20.46
C ALA A 39 6.71 9.58 -19.00
N GLY A 40 7.97 9.84 -18.62
CA GLY A 40 8.31 10.22 -17.24
C GLY A 40 8.30 9.06 -16.23
N VAL A 41 8.26 7.82 -16.72
CA VAL A 41 8.32 6.59 -15.92
C VAL A 41 9.77 6.11 -15.87
N ARG A 42 10.27 5.83 -14.67
CA ARG A 42 11.55 5.13 -14.47
C ARG A 42 11.26 3.72 -13.96
N GLU A 43 11.59 2.72 -14.74
CA GLU A 43 11.50 1.34 -14.29
C GLU A 43 12.80 0.99 -13.55
N TYR A 44 12.68 0.44 -12.34
CA TYR A 44 13.82 -0.08 -11.61
C TYR A 44 13.48 -1.50 -11.15
N TYR A 45 14.44 -2.43 -11.18
CA TYR A 45 14.23 -3.82 -10.73
C TYR A 45 13.27 -4.66 -11.61
N GLY A 46 13.35 -4.50 -12.94
CA GLY A 46 12.55 -5.27 -13.90
C GLY A 46 11.06 -4.92 -13.86
N PRO A 47 10.14 -5.80 -14.29
CA PRO A 47 8.71 -5.47 -14.39
C PRO A 47 7.99 -5.35 -13.02
N ARG A 48 8.71 -5.52 -11.90
CA ARG A 48 8.10 -5.67 -10.55
C ARG A 48 8.02 -4.36 -9.78
N VAL A 49 8.90 -3.39 -10.04
CA VAL A 49 8.85 -2.07 -9.40
C VAL A 49 8.93 -1.01 -10.48
N ARG A 50 7.98 -0.07 -10.44
CA ARG A 50 7.92 1.04 -11.39
C ARG A 50 7.80 2.32 -10.61
N PHE A 51 8.63 3.30 -10.97
CA PHE A 51 8.62 4.61 -10.37
C PHE A 51 7.99 5.57 -11.35
N TYR A 52 7.00 6.30 -10.85
CA TYR A 52 6.25 7.26 -11.62
C TYR A 52 6.47 8.64 -11.02
N ARG A 53 6.72 9.63 -11.87
CA ARG A 53 6.79 11.03 -11.45
C ARG A 53 5.51 11.75 -11.85
N GLY A 54 4.75 12.23 -10.87
CA GLY A 54 3.56 13.03 -11.11
C GLY A 54 2.67 13.13 -9.88
N ASN A 55 1.75 14.08 -9.90
CA ASN A 55 0.71 14.22 -8.89
C ASN A 55 -0.43 13.23 -9.20
N LEU A 56 -0.75 12.34 -8.25
CA LEU A 56 -1.79 11.31 -8.43
C LEU A 56 -3.21 11.88 -8.51
N VAL A 57 -3.48 13.05 -7.93
CA VAL A 57 -4.80 13.68 -7.98
C VAL A 57 -5.01 14.37 -9.34
N GLU A 58 -3.96 14.96 -9.90
CA GLU A 58 -4.03 15.69 -11.18
C GLU A 58 -3.88 14.77 -12.40
N ASN A 59 -3.04 13.74 -12.31
CA ASN A 59 -2.75 12.85 -13.43
C ASN A 59 -3.66 11.61 -13.41
N LYS A 60 -4.80 11.70 -14.12
CA LYS A 60 -5.78 10.61 -14.23
C LYS A 60 -5.23 9.29 -14.76
N THR A 61 -4.24 9.33 -15.65
CA THR A 61 -3.62 8.11 -16.19
C THR A 61 -2.80 7.39 -15.12
N LEU A 62 -2.01 8.17 -14.38
CA LEU A 62 -1.23 7.64 -13.27
C LEU A 62 -2.14 7.14 -12.14
N PHE A 63 -3.15 7.93 -11.78
CA PHE A 63 -4.17 7.56 -10.80
C PHE A 63 -4.79 6.20 -11.11
N ARG A 64 -5.24 5.97 -12.35
CA ARG A 64 -5.83 4.69 -12.78
C ARG A 64 -4.88 3.52 -12.63
N THR A 65 -3.58 3.75 -12.82
CA THR A 65 -2.56 2.72 -12.60
C THR A 65 -2.52 2.32 -11.12
N CYS A 66 -2.53 3.31 -10.23
CA CYS A 66 -2.55 3.10 -8.78
C CYS A 66 -3.87 2.47 -8.32
N ALA A 67 -5.02 2.95 -8.80
CA ALA A 67 -6.37 2.50 -8.45
C ALA A 67 -6.65 1.01 -8.75
N ASN A 68 -5.81 0.35 -9.53
CA ASN A 68 -5.89 -1.10 -9.75
C ASN A 68 -5.17 -1.93 -8.66
N SER A 69 -4.47 -1.30 -7.73
CA SER A 69 -3.69 -1.97 -6.68
C SER A 69 -4.59 -2.54 -5.60
N THR A 70 -4.27 -3.71 -5.05
CA THR A 70 -4.99 -4.29 -3.90
C THR A 70 -4.75 -3.50 -2.60
N LEU A 71 -3.53 -3.00 -2.44
CA LEU A 71 -3.08 -2.22 -1.27
C LEU A 71 -2.30 -1.02 -1.76
N MET A 72 -2.54 0.13 -1.14
CA MET A 72 -1.73 1.35 -1.29
C MET A 72 -1.21 1.77 0.08
N LEU A 73 0.04 2.25 0.11
CA LEU A 73 0.60 2.95 1.26
C LEU A 73 0.62 4.44 0.91
N LEU A 74 0.06 5.26 1.79
CA LEU A 74 0.02 6.71 1.66
C LEU A 74 0.87 7.33 2.77
N ASP A 75 1.96 7.96 2.34
CA ASP A 75 2.97 8.63 3.16
C ASP A 75 3.44 9.84 2.34
N THR A 76 2.80 11.00 2.57
CA THR A 76 2.89 12.15 1.65
C THR A 76 3.14 13.48 2.38
N ALA A 77 2.34 14.52 2.12
CA ALA A 77 2.60 15.87 2.60
C ALA A 77 2.27 16.02 4.09
N HIS A 78 1.24 15.33 4.58
CA HIS A 78 0.73 15.40 5.94
C HIS A 78 0.19 16.78 6.36
N TYR A 79 -0.29 17.56 5.39
CA TYR A 79 -0.86 18.88 5.61
C TYR A 79 -2.21 19.08 4.91
N PRO A 80 -3.22 18.23 5.18
CA PRO A 80 -4.46 18.16 4.40
C PRO A 80 -5.32 19.45 4.40
N GLU A 81 -5.06 20.42 5.29
CA GLU A 81 -5.73 21.73 5.25
C GLU A 81 -5.01 22.73 4.33
N THR A 82 -3.68 22.64 4.18
CA THR A 82 -2.87 23.61 3.40
C THR A 82 -2.33 23.04 2.09
N ASP A 83 -2.08 21.73 2.04
CA ASP A 83 -1.81 20.94 0.85
C ASP A 83 -2.79 19.76 0.85
N PRO A 84 -3.98 19.91 0.22
CA PRO A 84 -5.10 18.97 0.40
C PRO A 84 -4.93 17.68 -0.42
N PHE A 85 -3.69 17.24 -0.67
CA PHE A 85 -3.41 16.04 -1.43
C PHE A 85 -4.09 14.80 -0.83
N GLU A 86 -3.92 14.53 0.47
CA GLU A 86 -4.50 13.33 1.09
C GLU A 86 -6.03 13.32 1.03
N LEU A 87 -6.65 14.51 1.20
CA LEU A 87 -8.10 14.67 1.10
C LEU A 87 -8.60 14.41 -0.33
N GLY A 88 -7.98 15.07 -1.32
CA GLY A 88 -8.32 14.89 -2.72
C GLY A 88 -8.08 13.45 -3.19
N PHE A 89 -7.05 12.79 -2.68
CA PHE A 89 -6.74 11.41 -3.01
C PHE A 89 -7.81 10.43 -2.50
N VAL A 90 -8.24 10.54 -1.23
CA VAL A 90 -9.31 9.70 -0.68
C VAL A 90 -10.63 9.90 -1.43
N GLN A 91 -10.97 11.16 -1.75
CA GLN A 91 -12.16 11.48 -2.55
C GLN A 91 -12.07 10.87 -3.95
N ALA A 92 -10.94 11.02 -4.64
CA ALA A 92 -10.74 10.45 -5.97
C ALA A 92 -10.87 8.91 -5.99
N LEU A 93 -10.37 8.23 -4.94
CA LEU A 93 -10.53 6.77 -4.80
C LEU A 93 -12.01 6.37 -4.66
N HIS A 94 -12.77 7.13 -3.86
CA HIS A 94 -14.22 6.91 -3.72
C HIS A 94 -14.95 7.11 -5.05
N GLU A 95 -14.72 8.23 -5.73
CA GLU A 95 -15.35 8.58 -7.01
C GLU A 95 -15.03 7.55 -8.10
N ALA A 96 -13.81 7.01 -8.09
CA ALA A 96 -13.38 5.96 -9.01
C ALA A 96 -13.94 4.57 -8.65
N GLY A 97 -14.65 4.43 -7.53
CA GLY A 97 -15.19 3.15 -7.07
C GLY A 97 -14.10 2.16 -6.66
N TYR A 98 -12.97 2.64 -6.14
CA TYR A 98 -11.89 1.79 -5.63
C TYR A 98 -12.42 0.79 -4.59
N ARG A 99 -11.83 -0.42 -4.57
CA ARG A 99 -12.26 -1.53 -3.70
C ARG A 99 -11.12 -2.19 -2.92
N GLY A 100 -9.95 -1.55 -2.88
CA GLY A 100 -8.78 -2.06 -2.17
C GLY A 100 -8.61 -1.46 -0.78
N LEU A 101 -7.36 -1.55 -0.30
CA LEU A 101 -6.94 -1.09 1.02
C LEU A 101 -5.99 0.11 0.88
N VAL A 102 -6.13 1.10 1.75
CA VAL A 102 -5.18 2.21 1.88
C VAL A 102 -4.65 2.24 3.30
N LEU A 103 -3.36 1.99 3.46
CA LEU A 103 -2.64 2.18 4.71
C LEU A 103 -2.07 3.60 4.72
N MET A 104 -2.24 4.31 5.83
CA MET A 104 -1.88 5.71 5.99
C MET A 104 -0.99 5.85 7.23
N ASP A 105 0.12 6.57 7.09
CA ASP A 105 0.98 6.91 8.24
C ASP A 105 0.56 8.24 8.89
N ASP A 106 1.19 8.56 10.02
CA ASP A 106 1.11 9.84 10.73
C ASP A 106 -0.31 10.33 11.07
N THR A 107 -1.25 9.41 11.25
CA THR A 107 -2.67 9.76 11.46
C THR A 107 -2.95 10.54 12.76
N ARG A 108 -1.98 10.60 13.68
CA ARG A 108 -2.05 11.39 14.92
C ARG A 108 -1.05 12.55 14.93
N MET A 109 -0.40 12.85 13.81
CA MET A 109 0.59 13.93 13.72
C MET A 109 -0.07 15.32 13.66
N GLY A 110 0.26 16.19 14.62
CA GLY A 110 -0.23 17.58 14.61
C GLY A 110 -1.76 17.72 14.64
N ARG A 111 -2.26 18.91 14.32
CA ARG A 111 -3.71 19.20 14.29
C ARG A 111 -4.37 18.70 13.00
N GLN A 112 -3.72 18.97 11.86
CA GLN A 112 -4.31 18.70 10.54
C GLN A 112 -4.51 17.20 10.30
N MET A 113 -3.51 16.35 10.54
CA MET A 113 -3.69 14.90 10.34
C MET A 113 -4.69 14.28 11.31
N LYS A 114 -4.77 14.76 12.57
CA LYS A 114 -5.81 14.31 13.50
C LYS A 114 -7.22 14.66 12.98
N GLY A 115 -7.40 15.87 12.48
CA GLY A 115 -8.66 16.31 11.87
C GLY A 115 -9.00 15.51 10.62
N PHE A 116 -8.01 15.29 9.76
CA PHE A 116 -8.15 14.48 8.56
C PHE A 116 -8.47 13.02 8.86
N TRP A 117 -7.79 12.39 9.82
CA TRP A 117 -8.10 11.01 10.23
C TRP A 117 -9.52 10.89 10.79
N ALA A 118 -9.97 11.85 11.62
CA ALA A 118 -11.35 11.89 12.08
C ALA A 118 -12.34 12.04 10.91
N TRP A 119 -12.02 12.86 9.91
CA TRP A 119 -12.79 12.97 8.68
C TRP A 119 -12.81 11.65 7.90
N VAL A 120 -11.68 10.97 7.74
CA VAL A 120 -11.59 9.66 7.07
C VAL A 120 -12.48 8.61 7.76
N VAL A 121 -12.48 8.57 9.09
CA VAL A 121 -13.33 7.65 9.85
C VAL A 121 -14.82 7.94 9.60
N ALA A 122 -15.23 9.20 9.66
CA ALA A 122 -16.60 9.61 9.39
C ALA A 122 -17.01 9.33 7.93
N PHE A 123 -16.13 9.64 6.98
CA PHE A 123 -16.29 9.36 5.56
C PHE A 123 -16.47 7.86 5.30
N ALA A 124 -15.64 7.02 5.91
CA ALA A 124 -15.74 5.58 5.78
C ALA A 124 -17.11 5.07 6.27
N GLN A 125 -17.55 5.53 7.43
CA GLN A 125 -18.84 5.17 8.00
C GLN A 125 -20.01 5.59 7.08
N GLN A 126 -19.96 6.80 6.53
CA GLN A 126 -20.98 7.33 5.62
C GLN A 126 -21.12 6.51 4.34
N HIS A 127 -20.02 5.97 3.82
CA HIS A 127 -19.98 5.27 2.54
C HIS A 127 -19.91 3.74 2.64
N GLY A 128 -20.04 3.18 3.85
CA GLY A 128 -20.02 1.73 4.08
C GLY A 128 -18.62 1.09 3.96
N TYR A 129 -17.57 1.89 4.12
CA TYR A 129 -16.19 1.44 4.23
C TYR A 129 -15.81 1.19 5.69
N LEU A 130 -14.63 0.63 5.93
CA LEU A 130 -14.10 0.46 7.29
C LEU A 130 -12.83 1.28 7.45
N ALA A 131 -12.72 2.00 8.56
CA ALA A 131 -11.49 2.65 8.99
C ALA A 131 -11.01 1.99 10.28
N HIS A 132 -9.77 1.52 10.29
CA HIS A 132 -9.14 0.86 11.42
C HIS A 132 -7.95 1.69 11.92
N ASP A 133 -7.94 2.01 13.21
CA ASP A 133 -6.75 2.55 13.86
C ASP A 133 -5.81 1.39 14.21
N LEU A 134 -4.68 1.33 13.53
CA LEU A 134 -3.64 0.31 13.69
C LEU A 134 -2.42 0.84 14.45
N THR A 135 -2.49 2.02 15.07
CA THR A 135 -1.35 2.67 15.75
C THR A 135 -0.64 1.75 16.74
N ARG A 136 -1.36 0.85 17.41
CA ARG A 136 -0.78 -0.09 18.37
C ARG A 136 0.26 -1.05 17.76
N VAL A 137 0.14 -1.34 16.46
CA VAL A 137 1.02 -2.28 15.74
C VAL A 137 1.73 -1.61 14.56
N GLY A 138 1.55 -0.29 14.40
CA GLY A 138 2.10 0.51 13.33
C GLY A 138 3.09 1.55 13.83
N HIS A 139 3.17 2.64 13.09
CA HIS A 139 4.03 3.79 13.38
C HIS A 139 3.57 4.55 14.62
N PHE A 140 4.53 5.11 15.36
CA PHE A 140 4.28 5.68 16.69
C PHE A 140 3.40 6.94 16.67
N SER A 141 3.45 7.69 15.58
CA SER A 141 2.67 8.91 15.35
C SER A 141 1.29 8.64 14.73
N GLY A 142 0.91 7.37 14.57
CA GLY A 142 -0.40 6.95 14.11
C GLY A 142 -0.35 6.12 12.83
N THR A 143 -1.12 5.04 12.78
CA THR A 143 -1.30 4.28 11.54
C THR A 143 -2.78 3.99 11.34
N GLY A 144 -3.30 4.34 10.17
CA GLY A 144 -4.68 4.12 9.78
C GLY A 144 -4.78 3.16 8.61
N LEU A 145 -5.79 2.31 8.61
CA LEU A 145 -6.14 1.47 7.45
C LEU A 145 -7.57 1.78 7.03
N LEU A 146 -7.73 2.26 5.80
CA LEU A 146 -9.02 2.47 5.15
C LEU A 146 -9.30 1.32 4.17
N ASP A 147 -10.38 0.59 4.40
CA ASP A 147 -10.84 -0.54 3.59
C ASP A 147 -12.07 -0.17 2.77
N PHE A 148 -11.85 0.10 1.48
CA PHE A 148 -12.89 0.43 0.51
C PHE A 148 -13.71 -0.80 0.05
N SER A 149 -13.30 -2.02 0.43
CA SER A 149 -14.01 -3.26 0.12
C SER A 149 -15.18 -3.54 1.08
N GLY A 150 -15.27 -2.78 2.18
CA GLY A 150 -16.27 -3.01 3.24
C GLY A 150 -15.99 -4.30 4.03
N GLY A 151 -14.72 -4.64 4.26
CA GLY A 151 -14.31 -5.83 5.02
C GLY A 151 -14.18 -7.11 4.20
N LYS A 152 -14.52 -7.11 2.91
CA LYS A 152 -14.46 -8.32 2.06
C LYS A 152 -13.02 -8.80 1.85
N LEU A 153 -12.09 -7.87 1.59
CA LEU A 153 -10.69 -8.21 1.38
C LEU A 153 -10.03 -8.72 2.66
N LEU A 154 -10.19 -8.00 3.77
CA LEU A 154 -9.60 -8.42 5.05
C LEU A 154 -10.12 -9.78 5.52
N ARG A 155 -11.41 -10.07 5.35
CA ARG A 155 -11.97 -11.40 5.65
C ARG A 155 -11.30 -12.50 4.82
N ASN A 156 -11.07 -12.27 3.54
CA ASN A 156 -10.41 -13.24 2.67
C ASN A 156 -8.92 -13.42 2.98
N MET A 157 -8.25 -12.38 3.48
CA MET A 157 -6.85 -12.45 3.92
C MET A 157 -6.67 -13.13 5.27
N VAL A 158 -7.67 -13.04 6.16
CA VAL A 158 -7.65 -13.61 7.52
C VAL A 158 -8.28 -15.01 7.56
N ALA A 159 -9.12 -15.37 6.59
CA ALA A 159 -9.64 -16.73 6.47
C ALA A 159 -8.45 -17.71 6.41
N PRO A 160 -8.40 -18.75 7.27
CA PRO A 160 -7.45 -19.82 7.07
C PRO A 160 -7.69 -20.33 5.65
N GLY A 161 -6.62 -20.43 4.85
CA GLY A 161 -6.71 -21.12 3.57
C GLY A 161 -7.38 -22.48 3.76
N PRO A 162 -8.02 -23.06 2.72
CA PRO A 162 -8.52 -24.42 2.81
C PRO A 162 -7.43 -25.30 3.42
N PRO A 163 -7.76 -26.18 4.38
CA PRO A 163 -6.76 -27.02 5.02
C PRO A 163 -5.91 -27.65 3.93
N ALA A 164 -4.59 -27.45 4.01
CA ALA A 164 -3.66 -28.08 3.09
C ALA A 164 -4.01 -29.57 3.09
N ARG A 165 -4.52 -30.08 1.97
CA ARG A 165 -4.65 -31.51 1.78
C ARG A 165 -3.22 -32.03 1.70
N CYS A 166 -2.67 -32.44 2.83
CA CYS A 166 -1.54 -33.34 2.83
C CYS A 166 -2.05 -34.62 2.16
N ASN A 167 -1.77 -34.76 0.87
CA ASN A 167 -1.82 -36.05 0.21
C ASN A 167 -0.65 -36.87 0.79
N CYS A 168 -0.86 -37.42 1.98
CA CYS A 168 -0.09 -38.57 2.38
C CYS A 168 -0.59 -39.72 1.50
N GLU A 169 0.12 -40.01 0.42
CA GLU A 169 0.00 -41.30 -0.22
C GLU A 169 0.25 -42.37 0.87
N PRO A 170 -0.62 -43.38 1.01
CA PRO A 170 -0.34 -44.47 1.93
C PRO A 170 0.95 -45.14 1.48
N ALA A 171 1.96 -45.14 2.36
CA ALA A 171 3.18 -45.90 2.13
C ALA A 171 2.79 -47.36 1.89
N THR A 172 3.05 -47.85 0.68
CA THR A 172 2.95 -49.27 0.37
C THR A 172 3.98 -50.00 1.23
N VAL A 173 3.48 -50.80 2.18
CA VAL A 173 4.28 -51.77 2.91
C VAL A 173 4.55 -52.94 1.97
N GLU A 174 5.73 -52.96 1.34
CA GLU A 174 6.30 -54.19 0.79
C GLU A 174 7.78 -54.26 1.18
N GLY A 175 8.15 -55.38 1.82
CA GLY A 175 9.53 -55.73 2.14
C GLY A 175 9.65 -56.62 3.37
N CYS A 176 9.31 -57.90 3.20
CA CYS A 176 9.83 -59.00 4.04
C CYS A 176 11.33 -59.20 3.79
#